data_AF-A0A4R1S734-F1
#
_entry.id   AF-A0A4R1S734-F1
#
_cell.length_a   1.000
_cell.length_b   1.000
_cell.length_c   1.000
_cell.angle_alpha   90.00
_cell.angle_beta   90.00
_cell.angle_gamma   90.00
#
_symmetry.space_group_name_H-M   'P 1'
#
loop_
_entity.id
_entity.type
_entity.pdbx_description
1 polymer ?
#
loop_
_entity_poly.entity_id
_entity_poly.type
_entity_poly.pdbx_seq_one_letter_code
_entity_poly.pdbx_strand_id
1 'polypeptide(L)' 'MLAEKKIAESLDPVDLALAWHDGDARATIETLLRDCGHLRTQLETASLFLSRGITRGWMPETDRDASKR' A
#
# COMPACT_ATOMS: atom_id res chain seq x y z
N MET A 1 13.60 17.67 -12.51
CA MET A 1 12.49 16.90 -11.90
C MET A 1 12.33 17.15 -10.39
N LEU A 2 12.41 18.39 -9.89
CA LEU A 2 12.05 18.73 -8.49
C LEU A 2 10.68 19.42 -8.40
N ALA A 3 10.31 20.20 -9.42
CA ALA A 3 9.04 20.91 -9.46
C ALA A 3 7.83 19.96 -9.58
N GLU A 4 7.91 18.92 -10.43
CA GLU A 4 6.85 17.91 -10.59
C GLU A 4 6.59 17.14 -9.28
N LYS A 5 7.66 16.77 -8.56
CA LYS A 5 7.57 16.10 -7.26
C LYS A 5 6.86 16.98 -6.22
N LYS A 6 7.14 18.30 -6.24
CA LYS A 6 6.57 19.26 -5.30
C LYS A 6 5.08 19.55 -5.57
N ILE A 7 4.65 19.48 -6.83
CA ILE A 7 3.23 19.60 -7.21
C ILE A 7 2.47 18.35 -6.75
N ALA A 8 3.05 17.17 -6.93
CA ALA A 8 2.48 15.92 -6.40
C ALA A 8 2.35 15.92 -4.87
N GLU A 9 3.28 16.54 -4.12
CA GLU A 9 3.13 16.66 -2.65
C GLU A 9 1.99 17.59 -2.21
N SER A 10 1.49 18.48 -3.09
CA SER A 10 0.40 19.41 -2.81
C SER A 10 -0.99 18.92 -3.25
N LEU A 11 -1.04 17.87 -4.08
CA LEU A 11 -2.27 17.31 -4.61
C LEU A 11 -2.79 16.21 -3.68
N ASP A 12 -4.12 16.06 -3.60
CA ASP A 12 -4.71 14.96 -2.83
C ASP A 12 -4.21 13.62 -3.39
N PRO A 13 -3.76 12.67 -2.54
CA PRO A 13 -3.30 11.36 -3.00
C PRO A 13 -4.34 10.59 -3.83
N VAL A 14 -5.63 10.82 -3.59
CA VAL A 14 -6.73 10.24 -4.39
C VAL A 14 -6.75 10.86 -5.77
N ASP A 15 -6.59 12.18 -5.90
CA ASP A 15 -6.54 12.87 -7.19
C ASP A 15 -5.34 12.39 -8.03
N LEU A 16 -4.19 12.15 -7.39
CA LEU A 16 -3.02 11.56 -8.06
C LEU A 16 -3.28 10.13 -8.54
N ALA A 17 -3.94 9.30 -7.72
CA ALA A 17 -4.27 7.93 -8.09
C ALA A 17 -5.30 7.88 -9.23
N LEU A 18 -6.26 8.81 -9.24
CA LEU A 18 -7.23 8.97 -10.32
C LEU A 18 -6.56 9.47 -11.61
N ALA A 19 -5.64 10.43 -11.51
CA ALA A 19 -4.91 10.95 -12.67
C ALA A 19 -4.12 9.86 -13.43
N TRP A 20 -3.70 8.80 -12.75
CA TRP A 20 -3.00 7.66 -13.37
C TRP A 20 -3.88 6.84 -14.32
N HIS A 21 -5.20 6.96 -14.18
CA HIS A 21 -6.20 6.32 -15.05
C HIS A 21 -7.12 7.35 -15.72
N ASP A 22 -6.62 8.56 -15.99
CA ASP A 22 -7.39 9.64 -16.65
C ASP A 22 -8.72 9.97 -15.94
N GLY A 23 -8.78 9.77 -14.63
CA GLY A 23 -9.98 9.98 -13.82
C GLY A 23 -10.95 8.80 -13.75
N ASP A 24 -10.64 7.65 -14.38
CA ASP A 24 -11.45 6.43 -14.25
C ASP A 24 -11.27 5.80 -12.87
N ALA A 25 -12.21 6.12 -11.98
CA ALA A 25 -12.24 5.59 -10.62
C ALA A 25 -12.33 4.06 -10.56
N ARG A 26 -12.97 3.40 -11.53
CA ARG A 26 -13.10 1.94 -11.53
C ARG A 26 -11.76 1.29 -11.85
N ALA A 27 -11.07 1.80 -12.88
CA ALA A 27 -9.73 1.34 -13.24
C ALA A 27 -8.72 1.60 -12.11
N THR A 28 -8.77 2.78 -11.47
CA THR A 28 -7.94 3.10 -10.31
C THR A 28 -8.19 2.14 -9.14
N ILE A 29 -9.45 1.90 -8.78
CA ILE A 29 -9.78 0.96 -7.68
C ILE A 29 -9.32 -0.46 -8.02
N GLU A 30 -9.51 -0.92 -9.26
CA GLU A 30 -9.05 -2.25 -9.68
C GLU A 30 -7.54 -2.40 -9.55
N THR A 31 -6.76 -1.42 -9.99
CA THR A 31 -5.31 -1.40 -9.79
C THR A 31 -4.96 -1.42 -8.30
N LEU A 32 -5.55 -0.54 -7.49
CA LEU A 32 -5.24 -0.48 -6.05
C LEU A 32 -5.55 -1.81 -5.35
N LEU A 33 -6.63 -2.49 -5.72
CA LEU A 33 -6.96 -3.81 -5.20
C LEU A 33 -5.92 -4.87 -5.59
N ARG A 34 -5.41 -4.84 -6.83
CA ARG A 34 -4.32 -5.72 -7.28
C ARG A 34 -3.03 -5.44 -6.53
N ASP A 35 -2.68 -4.17 -6.35
CA ASP A 35 -1.47 -3.76 -5.62
C ASP A 35 -1.55 -4.18 -4.15
N CYS A 36 -2.69 -3.97 -3.49
CA CYS A 36 -2.92 -4.47 -2.14
C CYS A 36 -2.80 -6.00 -2.06
N GLY A 37 -3.35 -6.73 -3.03
CA GLY A 37 -3.20 -8.18 -3.12
C GLY A 37 -1.73 -8.59 -3.23
N HIS A 38 -0.98 -7.94 -4.12
CA HIS A 38 0.45 -8.20 -4.32
C HIS A 38 1.26 -7.93 -3.05
N LEU A 39 1.05 -6.79 -2.38
CA LEU A 39 1.75 -6.41 -1.16
C LEU A 39 1.45 -7.38 -0.01
N ARG A 40 0.20 -7.86 0.12
CA ARG A 40 -0.15 -8.88 1.12
C ARG A 40 0.60 -10.19 0.89
N THR A 41 0.69 -10.65 -0.36
CA THR A 41 1.47 -11.84 -0.71
C THR A 41 2.96 -11.66 -0.40
N GLN A 42 3.53 -10.49 -0.70
CA GLN A 42 4.92 -10.18 -0.34
C GLN A 42 5.13 -10.19 1.18
N LEU A 43 4.21 -9.60 1.94
CA LEU A 43 4.27 -9.60 3.40
C LEU A 43 4.18 -11.00 3.99
N GLU A 44 3.28 -11.85 3.49
CA GLU A 44 3.18 -13.25 3.91
C GLU A 44 4.49 -13.99 3.62
N THR A 45 5.01 -13.84 2.40
CA THR A 45 6.28 -14.44 1.99
C THR A 45 7.41 -13.98 2.92
N ALA A 46 7.55 -12.68 3.16
CA ALA A 46 8.56 -12.13 4.05
C ALA A 46 8.40 -12.66 5.49
N SER A 47 7.17 -12.80 5.98
CA SER A 47 6.88 -13.31 7.33
C SER A 47 7.39 -14.72 7.54
N LEU A 48 7.37 -15.57 6.51
CA LEU A 48 7.91 -16.93 6.57
C LEU A 48 9.44 -16.95 6.68
N PHE A 49 10.13 -15.93 6.15
CA PHE A 49 11.59 -15.80 6.21
C PHE A 49 12.08 -15.04 7.45
N LEU A 50 11.23 -14.25 8.10
CA LEU A 50 11.58 -13.53 9.33
C LEU A 50 11.58 -14.50 10.51
N SER A 51 12.77 -14.76 11.09
CA SER A 51 12.87 -15.51 12.33
C SER A 51 12.29 -14.71 13.50
N ARG A 52 11.77 -15.39 14.54
CA ARG A 52 11.27 -14.76 15.78
C ARG A 52 12.31 -13.84 16.46
N GLY A 53 13.59 -13.97 16.12
CA GLY A 53 14.71 -13.26 16.73
C GLY A 53 14.96 -11.84 16.19
N ILE A 54 14.76 -11.56 14.89
CA ILE A 54 15.07 -10.24 14.30
C ILE A 54 13.93 -9.22 14.50
N THR A 55 12.68 -9.67 14.46
CA THR A 55 11.51 -8.78 14.62
C THR A 55 11.01 -8.70 16.06
N ARG A 56 11.72 -9.31 17.04
CA ARG A 56 11.30 -9.42 18.45
C ARG A 56 9.89 -9.98 18.63
N GLY A 57 9.46 -10.88 17.74
CA GLY A 57 8.12 -11.47 17.77
C GLY A 57 7.02 -10.61 17.13
N TRP A 58 7.36 -9.50 16.46
CA TRP A 58 6.38 -8.78 15.64
C TRP A 58 5.97 -9.63 14.43
N MET A 59 4.65 -9.75 14.25
CA MET A 59 4.00 -10.47 13.16
C MET A 59 3.16 -9.44 12.39
N PRO A 60 3.28 -9.34 11.06
CA PRO A 60 2.47 -8.40 10.30
C PRO A 60 1.00 -8.79 10.37
N GLU A 61 0.17 -7.82 10.73
CA GLU A 61 -1.29 -7.95 10.73
C GLU A 61 -1.84 -7.32 9.44
N THR A 62 -2.68 -8.08 8.74
CA THR A 62 -3.31 -7.60 7.51
C THR A 62 -4.60 -6.82 7.76
N ASP A 63 -5.18 -6.96 8.96
CA ASP A 63 -6.38 -6.26 9.39
C ASP A 63 -6.00 -4.92 10.05
N ARG A 64 -6.55 -3.83 9.54
CA ARG A 64 -6.30 -2.47 10.03
C ARG A 64 -6.92 -2.23 11.42
N ASP A 65 -7.95 -2.99 11.79
CA ASP A 65 -8.68 -2.82 13.06
C ASP A 65 -8.35 -3.90 14.12
N ALA A 66 -7.39 -4.79 13.88
CA ALA A 66 -7.01 -5.84 14.83
C ALA A 66 -6.58 -5.30 16.21
N SER A 67 -6.04 -4.07 16.28
CA SER A 67 -5.65 -3.40 17.53
C SER A 67 -6.84 -2.96 18.43
N LYS A 68 -8.09 -3.02 17.95
CA LYS A 68 -9.27 -2.55 18.71
C LYS A 68 -10.00 -3.66 19.49
N ARG A 69 -9.44 -4.87 19.60
CA ARG A 69 -10.04 -5.97 20.37
C ARG A 69 -9.48 -6.08 21.79
#